data_AF-A0A7Z9N118-F1
#
_entry.id   AF-A0A7Z9N118-F1
#
_cell.length_a   1.000
_cell.length_b   1.000
_cell.length_c   1.000
_cell.angle_alpha   90.00
_cell.angle_beta   90.00
_cell.angle_gamma   90.00
#
_symmetry.space_group_name_H-M   'P 1'
#
loop_
_entity.id
_entity.type
_entity.pdbx_description
1 polymer ?
#
loop_
_entity_poly.entity_id
_entity_poly.type
_entity_poly.pdbx_seq_one_letter_code
_entity_poly.pdbx_strand_id
1 'polypeptide(L)'
;MAHNKLPQRLNLNKSVTLVLLISLFYGPVVVHSESFQLSDTHNGRTKIQFTPGDIQTESIGEYTRFVSPNTGRTTEQGMPELPL
;
A
#
# COMPACT_ATOMS: atom_id res chain seq x y z
N MET A 1 -36.38 -26.88 -27.27
CA MET A 1 -36.40 -27.32 -25.86
C MET A 1 -34.95 -27.31 -25.38
N ALA A 2 -34.51 -26.23 -24.73
CA ALA A 2 -33.10 -26.04 -24.35
C ALA A 2 -32.87 -26.52 -22.91
N HIS A 3 -31.97 -27.48 -22.73
CA HIS A 3 -31.60 -28.00 -21.42
C HIS A 3 -30.67 -27.01 -20.69
N ASN A 4 -31.20 -26.34 -19.66
CA ASN A 4 -30.37 -25.59 -18.72
C ASN A 4 -29.61 -26.58 -17.83
N LYS A 5 -28.29 -26.71 -18.05
CA LYS A 5 -27.40 -27.39 -17.10
C LYS A 5 -27.26 -26.50 -15.86
N LEU A 6 -27.74 -26.97 -14.71
CA LEU A 6 -27.42 -26.34 -13.43
C LEU A 6 -25.91 -26.45 -13.15
N PRO A 7 -25.30 -25.40 -12.58
CA PRO A 7 -23.89 -25.44 -12.21
C PRO A 7 -23.66 -26.49 -11.12
N GLN A 8 -22.73 -27.41 -11.37
CA GLN A 8 -22.28 -28.38 -10.37
C GLN A 8 -21.69 -27.64 -9.17
N ARG A 9 -22.25 -27.89 -7.99
CA ARG A 9 -21.69 -27.39 -6.73
C ARG A 9 -20.31 -28.02 -6.50
N LEU A 10 -19.26 -27.21 -6.51
CA LEU A 10 -17.96 -27.64 -6.00
C LEU A 10 -18.10 -27.96 -4.51
N ASN A 11 -17.94 -29.23 -4.14
CA ASN A 11 -17.79 -29.63 -2.74
C ASN A 11 -16.35 -29.34 -2.31
N LEU A 12 -16.10 -28.10 -1.90
CA LEU A 12 -14.80 -27.68 -1.40
C LEU A 12 -14.57 -28.32 -0.03
N ASN A 13 -13.41 -28.99 0.16
CA ASN A 13 -13.05 -29.60 1.43
C ASN A 13 -13.04 -28.52 2.53
N LYS A 14 -13.71 -28.79 3.67
CA LYS A 14 -13.82 -27.86 4.81
C LYS A 14 -12.45 -27.31 5.26
N SER A 15 -11.40 -28.13 5.22
CA SER A 15 -10.04 -27.68 5.55
C SER A 15 -9.48 -26.70 4.51
N VAL A 16 -9.78 -26.90 3.23
CA VAL A 16 -9.36 -25.99 2.14
C VAL A 16 -10.15 -24.69 2.21
N THR A 17 -11.46 -24.76 2.51
CA THR A 17 -12.29 -23.59 2.76
C THR A 17 -11.77 -22.76 3.94
N LEU A 18 -11.37 -23.43 5.03
CA LEU A 18 -10.81 -22.75 6.20
C LEU A 18 -9.48 -22.06 5.91
N VAL A 19 -8.56 -22.73 5.20
CA VAL A 19 -7.28 -22.15 4.80
C VAL A 19 -7.47 -20.95 3.87
N LEU A 20 -8.40 -21.04 2.90
CA LEU A 20 -8.74 -19.92 2.02
C LEU A 20 -9.32 -18.73 2.80
N LEU A 21 -10.22 -18.98 3.76
CA LEU A 21 -10.77 -17.93 4.61
C LEU A 21 -9.66 -17.25 5.44
N ILE A 22 -8.78 -18.01 6.07
CA ILE A 22 -7.65 -17.46 6.83
C ILE A 22 -6.75 -16.61 5.91
N SER A 23 -6.43 -17.08 4.71
CA SER A 23 -5.60 -16.31 3.76
C SER A 23 -6.25 -15.00 3.28
N LEU A 24 -7.59 -14.92 3.25
CA LEU A 24 -8.33 -13.70 2.89
C LEU A 24 -8.35 -12.66 4.02
N PHE A 25 -8.34 -13.09 5.28
CA PHE A 25 -8.37 -12.19 6.44
C PHE A 25 -6.98 -11.89 7.03
N TYR A 26 -5.98 -12.75 6.77
CA TYR A 26 -4.59 -12.62 7.24
C TYR A 26 -3.58 -12.47 6.08
N GLY A 27 -4.05 -12.23 4.86
CA GLY A 27 -3.20 -11.72 3.77
C GLY A 27 -2.49 -10.43 4.22
N PRO A 28 -1.35 -10.07 3.61
CA PRO A 28 -0.39 -9.12 4.19
C PRO A 28 -1.08 -7.84 4.64
N VAL A 29 -1.26 -7.73 5.96
CA VAL A 29 -1.58 -6.48 6.63
C VAL A 29 -0.33 -5.62 6.46
N VAL A 30 -0.55 -4.36 6.09
CA VAL A 30 0.45 -3.34 5.77
C VAL A 30 0.99 -3.40 4.34
N VAL A 31 0.13 -3.02 3.39
CA VAL A 31 0.60 -2.32 2.20
C VAL A 31 0.79 -0.87 2.65
N HIS A 32 2.05 -0.43 2.80
CA HIS A 32 2.37 0.97 3.02
C HIS A 32 1.64 1.81 1.96
N SER A 33 0.73 2.69 2.37
CA SER A 33 -0.21 3.40 1.49
C SER A 33 0.42 4.61 0.78
N GLU A 34 1.73 4.62 0.61
CA GLU A 34 2.39 5.65 -0.17
C GLU A 34 2.05 5.45 -1.65
N SER A 35 1.40 6.45 -2.24
CA SER A 35 1.03 6.39 -3.66
C SER A 35 1.08 7.75 -4.31
N PHE A 36 1.64 7.76 -5.52
CA PHE A 36 1.52 8.86 -6.46
C PHE A 36 0.50 8.46 -7.52
N GLN A 37 -0.63 9.16 -7.55
CA GLN A 37 -1.64 8.99 -8.58
C GLN A 37 -1.61 10.18 -9.53
N LEU A 38 -1.46 9.89 -10.82
CA LEU A 38 -1.65 10.88 -11.87
C LEU A 38 -3.15 11.01 -12.12
N SER A 39 -3.76 12.13 -11.73
CA SER A 39 -5.22 12.29 -11.83
C SER A 39 -5.71 12.67 -13.23
N ASP A 40 -4.91 13.38 -14.02
CA ASP A 40 -5.03 13.64 -15.47
C ASP A 40 -4.20 14.87 -15.86
N THR A 41 -3.91 15.03 -17.15
CA THR A 41 -3.33 16.25 -17.72
C THR A 41 -4.41 17.06 -18.43
N HIS A 42 -4.77 18.23 -17.89
CA HIS A 42 -5.77 19.12 -18.50
C HIS A 42 -5.15 20.48 -18.81
N ASN A 43 -5.31 20.94 -20.05
CA ASN A 43 -4.79 22.23 -20.54
C ASN A 43 -3.28 22.42 -20.27
N GLY A 44 -2.48 21.38 -20.47
CA GLY A 44 -1.04 21.40 -20.22
C GLY A 44 -0.64 21.44 -18.74
N ARG A 45 -1.58 21.26 -17.81
CA ARG A 45 -1.30 21.15 -16.37
C ARG A 45 -1.45 19.70 -15.93
N THR A 46 -0.42 19.18 -15.27
CA THR A 46 -0.40 17.84 -14.68
C THR A 46 -0.84 17.92 -13.23
N LYS A 47 -1.90 17.21 -12.87
CA LYS A 47 -2.29 17.06 -11.46
C LYS A 47 -1.77 15.74 -10.90
N ILE A 48 -0.90 15.83 -9.91
CA ILE A 48 -0.36 14.70 -9.16
C ILE A 48 -1.01 14.71 -7.78
N GLN A 49 -1.59 13.59 -7.37
CA GLN A 49 -2.08 13.37 -6.02
C GLN A 49 -1.09 12.48 -5.28
N PHE A 50 -0.56 13.00 -4.17
CA PHE A 50 0.31 12.27 -3.27
C PHE A 50 -0.47 11.87 -2.02
N THR A 51 -0.48 10.58 -1.73
CA THR A 51 -0.97 10.05 -0.45
C THR A 51 0.26 9.60 0.33
N PRO A 52 0.63 10.26 1.43
CA PRO A 52 1.76 9.84 2.24
C PRO A 52 1.46 8.51 2.93
N GLY A 53 2.48 7.65 3.03
CA GLY A 53 2.44 6.47 3.88
C GLY A 53 2.70 6.82 5.35
N ASP A 54 2.76 5.78 6.20
CA ASP A 54 3.16 5.93 7.59
C ASP A 54 4.59 6.48 7.70
N ILE A 55 4.74 7.59 8.43
CA ILE A 55 6.04 8.18 8.72
C ILE A 55 6.64 7.42 9.89
N GLN A 56 7.76 6.74 9.65
CA GLN A 56 8.53 6.10 10.71
C GLN A 56 9.53 7.11 11.29
N THR A 57 9.83 6.97 12.58
CA THR A 57 10.81 7.80 13.27
C THR A 57 11.77 6.93 14.07
N GLU A 58 13.05 7.28 14.07
CA GLU A 58 14.06 6.67 14.92
C GLU A 58 14.75 7.72 15.78
N SER A 59 15.20 7.33 16.97
CA SER A 59 15.99 8.20 17.85
C SER A 59 17.46 8.09 17.49
N ILE A 60 18.14 9.23 17.37
CA ILE A 60 19.58 9.34 17.15
C ILE A 60 20.17 10.27 18.20
N GLY A 61 20.59 9.69 19.33
CA GLY A 61 20.95 10.47 20.52
C GLY A 61 19.77 11.31 20.98
N GLU A 62 19.97 12.63 21.05
CA GLU A 62 18.94 13.62 21.44
C GLU A 62 18.01 14.04 20.29
N TYR A 63 18.22 13.53 19.08
CA TYR A 63 17.45 13.92 17.89
C TYR A 63 16.49 12.83 17.46
N THR A 64 15.38 13.22 16.83
CA THR A 64 14.49 12.29 16.12
C THR A 64 14.74 12.42 14.63
N ARG A 65 14.89 11.29 13.95
CA ARG A 65 15.08 11.23 12.51
C ARG A 65 13.87 10.58 11.86
N PHE A 66 13.36 11.21 10.82
CA PHE A 66 12.31 10.64 9.97
C PHE A 66 12.91 9.60 9.02
N VAL A 67 12.25 8.44 8.94
CA VAL A 67 12.62 7.34 8.07
C VAL A 67 11.49 7.17 7.05
N SER A 68 11.78 7.50 5.80
CA SER A 68 10.90 7.23 4.65
C SER A 68 11.42 6.02 3.88
N PRO A 69 10.56 5.12 3.38
CA PRO A 69 10.96 4.04 2.49
C PRO A 69 11.56 4.57 1.17
N ASN A 70 11.11 5.76 0.75
CA ASN A 70 11.55 6.40 -0.49
C ASN A 70 12.86 7.16 -0.27
N THR A 71 13.82 6.94 -1.17
CA THR A 71 15.16 7.48 -1.05
C THR A 71 15.20 8.95 -1.45
N GLY A 72 15.54 9.81 -0.50
CA GLY A 72 16.02 11.16 -0.74
C GLY A 72 15.77 12.08 0.45
N ARG A 73 16.69 13.00 0.68
CA ARG A 73 16.64 13.99 1.76
C ARG A 73 16.59 15.37 1.14
N THR A 74 15.75 16.23 1.72
CA THR A 74 15.55 17.61 1.27
C THR A 74 16.68 18.55 1.64
N THR A 75 17.60 18.14 2.52
CA THR A 75 18.48 19.09 3.22
C THR A 75 19.97 18.79 3.08
N GLU A 76 20.73 19.88 3.03
CA GLU A 76 22.20 19.87 3.06
C GLU A 76 22.71 19.37 4.42
N GLN A 77 23.98 18.96 4.46
CA GLN A 77 24.61 18.51 5.69
C GLN A 77 24.51 19.57 6.80
N GLY A 78 23.99 19.18 7.96
CA GLY A 78 23.83 20.06 9.13
C GLY A 78 22.45 20.71 9.27
N MET A 79 21.55 20.51 8.30
CA MET A 79 20.17 21.01 8.36
C MET A 79 19.17 19.92 8.78
N PRO A 80 18.08 20.24 9.50
CA PRO A 80 17.06 19.26 9.89
C PRO A 80 16.48 18.53 8.68
N GLU A 81 16.40 17.21 8.76
CA GLU A 81 15.98 16.39 7.61
C GLU A 81 14.47 16.26 7.53
N LEU A 82 13.91 16.54 6.35
CA LEU A 82 12.52 16.23 6.03
C LEU A 82 12.47 15.13 4.97
N PRO A 83 11.61 14.11 5.13
CA PRO A 83 11.40 13.09 4.11
C PRO A 83 10.80 13.74 2.85
N LEU A 84 11.24 13.26 1.68
CA LEU A 84 10.68 13.62 0.37
C LEU A 84 9.38 12.86 0.08
#